data_AF-A0A8D2NNM5-F1
#
_entry.id   AF-A0A8D2NNM5-F1
#
_cell.length_a   1.000
_cell.length_b   1.000
_cell.length_c   1.000
_cell.angle_alpha   90.00
_cell.angle_beta   90.00
_cell.angle_gamma   90.00
#
_symmetry.space_group_name_H-M   'P 1'
#
loop_
_entity.id
_entity.type
_entity.pdbx_description
1 polymer ?
#
loop_
_entity_poly.entity_id
_entity_poly.type
_entity_poly.pdbx_seq_one_letter_code
_entity_poly.pdbx_strand_id
1 'polypeptide(L)'
;YLGTCLEDNILSIFMDELLRSVHGTPYWMAPEVITESGYGRKSDIWSVGCTVFEMATGKPPLASMGRVAAMFYIGAHRGLMPALPCRFSGAAVEFVHAYQHERPSALQLLDHPFVKGRE
;
A
#
# COMPACT_ATOMS: atom_id res chain seq x y z
N TYR A 1 1.60 42.31 -8.54
CA TYR A 1 2.80 41.48 -8.32
C TYR A 1 3.09 41.22 -6.83
N LEU A 2 2.07 41.02 -6.00
CA LEU A 2 2.23 40.65 -4.57
C LEU A 2 0.99 39.83 -4.17
N GLY A 3 0.95 38.55 -4.53
CA GLY A 3 -0.23 37.71 -4.26
C GLY A 3 -0.02 36.20 -4.26
N THR A 4 1.15 35.68 -4.64
CA THR A 4 1.34 34.22 -4.79
C THR A 4 2.19 33.59 -3.68
N CYS A 5 3.09 34.33 -3.03
CA CYS A 5 4.02 33.71 -2.06
C CYS A 5 3.39 33.26 -0.72
N LEU A 6 2.20 33.75 -0.34
CA LEU A 6 1.56 33.33 0.92
C LEU A 6 0.81 32.00 0.78
N GLU A 7 0.22 31.72 -0.38
CA GLU A 7 -0.47 30.45 -0.66
C GLU A 7 0.54 29.30 -0.86
N ASP A 8 1.67 29.59 -1.51
CA ASP A 8 2.77 28.63 -1.68
C ASP A 8 3.35 28.17 -0.33
N ASN A 9 3.37 29.07 0.67
CA ASN A 9 3.90 28.77 2.00
C ASN A 9 2.92 27.93 2.83
N ILE A 10 1.61 28.15 2.68
CA ILE A 10 0.58 27.33 3.35
C ILE A 10 0.56 25.91 2.77
N LEU A 11 0.64 25.77 1.45
CA LEU A 11 0.73 24.46 0.80
C LEU A 11 2.02 23.73 1.19
N SER A 12 3.13 24.45 1.27
CA SER A 12 4.41 23.91 1.75
C SER A 12 4.33 23.45 3.21
N ILE A 13 3.75 24.27 4.10
CA ILE A 13 3.59 23.93 5.52
C ILE A 13 2.65 22.73 5.68
N PHE A 14 1.52 22.71 4.97
CA PHE A 14 0.59 21.59 4.98
C PHE A 14 1.24 20.31 4.45
N MET A 15 2.02 20.40 3.37
CA MET A 15 2.77 19.25 2.85
C MET A 15 3.86 18.79 3.81
N ASP A 16 4.57 19.70 4.48
CA ASP A 16 5.60 19.33 5.46
C ASP A 16 4.98 18.70 6.72
N GLU A 17 3.83 19.22 7.16
CA GLU A 17 3.05 18.68 8.28
C GLU A 17 2.42 17.32 7.93
N LEU A 18 1.93 17.15 6.69
CA LEU A 18 1.51 15.87 6.15
C LEU A 18 2.68 14.89 6.11
N LEU A 19 3.83 15.28 5.56
CA LEU A 19 5.04 14.45 5.47
C LEU A 19 5.62 14.08 6.85
N ARG A 20 5.47 14.96 7.85
CA ARG A 20 5.82 14.72 9.25
C ARG A 20 4.82 13.80 9.95
N SER A 21 3.53 13.90 9.63
CA SER A 21 2.48 13.03 10.16
C SER A 21 2.48 11.64 9.50
N VAL A 22 2.99 11.53 8.27
CA VAL A 22 3.30 10.26 7.59
C VAL A 22 4.55 9.64 8.25
N HIS A 23 4.45 9.34 9.54
CA HIS A 23 5.41 8.50 10.26
C HIS A 23 5.31 7.02 9.85
N GLY A 24 4.42 6.68 8.91
CA GLY A 24 4.33 5.36 8.29
C GLY A 24 5.12 5.25 6.99
N THR A 25 5.22 4.03 6.49
CA THR A 25 5.70 3.72 5.15
C THR A 25 4.47 3.69 4.22
N PRO A 26 4.13 4.79 3.50
CA PRO A 26 2.79 5.00 2.93
C PRO A 26 2.39 3.97 1.87
N TYR A 27 3.37 3.38 1.20
CA TYR A 27 3.16 2.33 0.20
C TYR A 27 2.58 1.03 0.81
N TRP A 28 2.64 0.85 2.13
CA TRP A 28 2.12 -0.31 2.85
C TRP A 28 0.85 0.04 3.66
N MET A 29 0.41 1.30 3.66
CA MET A 29 -0.78 1.71 4.40
C MET A 29 -2.05 1.24 3.69
N ALA A 30 -2.95 0.60 4.44
CA ALA A 30 -4.23 0.15 3.90
C ALA A 30 -5.15 1.34 3.62
N PRO A 31 -6.06 1.25 2.63
CA PRO A 31 -6.96 2.35 2.28
C PRO A 31 -7.80 2.81 3.48
N GLU A 32 -8.27 1.89 4.32
CA GLU A 32 -9.05 2.21 5.53
C GLU A 32 -8.26 2.96 6.61
N VAL A 33 -6.93 2.76 6.65
CA VAL A 33 -6.01 3.47 7.56
C VAL A 33 -5.77 4.89 7.04
N ILE A 34 -5.61 5.04 5.72
CA ILE A 34 -5.43 6.36 5.08
C ILE A 34 -6.69 7.21 5.23
N THR A 35 -7.88 6.62 5.12
CA THR A 35 -9.15 7.34 5.25
C THR A 35 -9.62 7.46 6.71
N GLU A 36 -8.78 7.10 7.69
CA GLU A 36 -9.08 7.12 9.13
C GLU A 36 -10.39 6.41 9.51
N SER A 37 -10.83 5.47 8.66
CA SER A 37 -12.09 4.72 8.86
C SER A 37 -11.93 3.54 9.82
N GLY A 38 -10.69 3.27 10.24
CA GLY A 38 -10.34 2.28 11.24
C GLY A 38 -9.02 1.57 10.92
N TYR A 39 -8.47 0.91 11.94
CA TYR A 39 -7.33 0.00 11.82
C TYR A 39 -7.69 -1.33 12.47
N GLY A 40 -7.21 -2.43 11.88
CA GLY A 40 -7.39 -3.76 12.46
C GLY A 40 -6.71 -4.85 11.65
N ARG A 41 -7.05 -6.11 11.96
CA ARG A 41 -6.39 -7.29 11.38
C ARG A 41 -6.33 -7.30 9.84
N LYS A 42 -7.37 -6.77 9.17
CA LYS A 42 -7.43 -6.68 7.69
C LYS A 42 -6.40 -5.69 7.13
N SER A 43 -6.08 -4.63 7.88
CA SER A 43 -5.05 -3.66 7.53
C SER A 43 -3.65 -4.26 7.68
N ASP A 44 -3.43 -5.14 8.66
CA ASP A 44 -2.16 -5.87 8.77
C ASP A 44 -1.95 -6.84 7.59
N ILE A 45 -3.01 -7.54 7.18
CA ILE A 45 -2.97 -8.43 6.02
C ILE A 45 -2.61 -7.68 4.74
N TRP A 46 -3.14 -6.47 4.58
CA TRP A 46 -2.77 -5.59 3.49
C TRP A 46 -1.27 -5.26 3.50
N SER A 47 -0.75 -4.85 4.65
CA SER A 47 0.68 -4.49 4.81
C SER A 47 1.59 -5.68 4.49
N VAL A 48 1.23 -6.89 4.95
CA VAL A 48 1.95 -8.14 4.62
C VAL A 48 1.97 -8.38 3.12
N GLY A 49 0.84 -8.17 2.45
CA GLY A 49 0.72 -8.26 1.01
C GLY A 49 1.69 -7.35 0.26
N CYS A 50 1.74 -6.08 0.67
CA CYS A 50 2.67 -5.09 0.13
C CYS A 50 4.14 -5.53 0.34
N THR A 51 4.46 -6.09 1.51
CA THR A 51 5.78 -6.64 1.81
C THR A 51 6.14 -7.83 0.91
N VAL A 52 5.20 -8.75 0.67
CA VAL A 52 5.45 -9.90 -0.24
C VAL A 52 5.68 -9.43 -1.68
N PHE A 53 4.89 -8.47 -2.14
CA PHE A 53 5.12 -7.83 -3.44
C PHE A 53 6.52 -7.20 -3.53
N GLU A 54 6.92 -6.48 -2.48
CA GLU A 54 8.24 -5.85 -2.40
C GLU A 54 9.36 -6.88 -2.41
N MET A 55 9.26 -7.95 -1.63
CA MET A 55 10.26 -9.02 -1.62
C MET A 55 10.42 -9.66 -3.00
N ALA A 56 9.32 -9.83 -3.75
CA ALA A 56 9.36 -10.39 -5.09
C ALA A 56 9.96 -9.42 -6.13
N THR A 57 9.68 -8.13 -6.03
CA THR A 57 10.05 -7.14 -7.06
C THR A 57 11.25 -6.27 -6.72
N GLY A 58 11.72 -6.31 -5.48
CA GLY A 58 12.75 -5.47 -4.91
C GLY A 58 12.31 -4.02 -4.63
N LYS A 59 11.03 -3.69 -4.81
CA LYS A 59 10.48 -2.33 -4.63
C LYS A 59 9.04 -2.39 -4.11
N PRO A 60 8.61 -1.47 -3.24
CA PRO A 60 7.24 -1.47 -2.74
C PRO A 60 6.24 -1.24 -3.88
N PRO A 61 4.97 -1.66 -3.70
CA PRO A 61 3.94 -1.35 -4.66
C PRO A 61 3.81 0.18 -4.79
N LEU A 62 3.77 0.70 -6.02
CA LEU A 62 3.74 2.13 -6.34
C LEU A 62 5.05 2.91 -6.07
N ALA A 63 6.21 2.24 -5.99
CA ALA A 63 7.52 2.90 -5.81
C ALA A 63 7.86 3.97 -6.88
N SER A 64 7.18 3.99 -8.04
CA SER A 64 7.32 5.03 -9.05
C SER A 64 6.64 6.36 -8.68
N MET A 65 5.77 6.37 -7.67
CA MET A 65 5.09 7.55 -7.17
C MET A 65 5.78 8.12 -5.94
N GLY A 66 5.74 9.45 -5.78
CA GLY A 66 6.12 10.09 -4.52
C GLY A 66 5.22 9.63 -3.36
N ARG A 67 5.75 9.60 -2.14
CA ARG A 67 5.06 9.10 -0.94
C ARG A 67 3.63 9.63 -0.75
N VAL A 68 3.47 10.95 -0.87
CA VAL A 68 2.16 11.63 -0.75
C VAL A 68 1.22 11.23 -1.88
N ALA A 69 1.73 11.17 -3.12
CA ALA A 69 0.94 10.75 -4.28
C ALA A 69 0.47 9.29 -4.15
N ALA A 70 1.33 8.39 -3.68
CA ALA A 70 0.96 7.01 -3.40
C ALA A 70 -0.14 6.92 -2.33
N MET A 71 -0.03 7.69 -1.24
CA MET A 71 -1.07 7.75 -0.20
C MET A 71 -2.43 8.17 -0.76
N PHE A 72 -2.48 9.28 -1.51
CA PHE A 72 -3.71 9.73 -2.17
C PHE A 72 -4.23 8.70 -3.18
N TYR A 73 -3.35 8.08 -3.94
CA TYR A 73 -3.73 7.06 -4.92
C TYR A 73 -4.41 5.87 -4.23
N ILE A 74 -3.82 5.34 -3.15
CA ILE A 74 -4.36 4.21 -2.39
C ILE A 74 -5.75 4.54 -1.83
N GLY A 75 -5.91 5.72 -1.22
CA GLY A 75 -7.20 6.17 -0.69
C GLY A 75 -8.26 6.34 -1.79
N ALA A 76 -7.92 7.01 -2.89
CA ALA A 76 -8.85 7.30 -3.98
C ALA A 76 -9.28 6.05 -4.77
N HIS A 77 -8.39 5.07 -4.94
CA HIS A 77 -8.64 3.87 -5.74
C HIS A 77 -8.97 2.64 -4.89
N ARG A 78 -9.34 2.83 -3.61
CA ARG A 78 -9.67 1.74 -2.67
C ARG A 78 -8.59 0.66 -2.59
N GLY A 79 -7.32 1.04 -2.75
CA GLY A 79 -6.21 0.12 -2.70
C GLY A 79 -6.02 -0.74 -3.96
N LEU A 80 -6.30 -0.22 -5.14
CA LEU A 80 -5.82 -0.86 -6.37
C LEU A 80 -4.28 -0.91 -6.36
N MET A 81 -3.69 -2.10 -6.51
CA MET A 81 -2.23 -2.28 -6.52
C MET A 81 -1.77 -3.04 -7.78
N PRO A 82 -0.53 -2.80 -8.24
CA PRO A 82 0.00 -3.55 -9.38
C PRO A 82 0.05 -5.04 -9.08
N ALA A 83 -0.29 -5.86 -10.08
CA ALA A 83 -0.12 -7.31 -9.99
C ALA A 83 1.37 -7.69 -10.11
N LEU A 84 1.72 -8.85 -9.55
CA LEU A 84 3.04 -9.43 -9.80
C LEU A 84 3.22 -9.73 -11.31
N PRO A 85 4.41 -9.50 -11.87
CA PRO A 85 4.72 -9.87 -13.25
C PRO A 85 4.56 -11.37 -13.52
N CYS A 86 4.22 -11.74 -14.75
CA CYS A 86 3.95 -13.14 -15.16
C CYS A 86 5.13 -14.13 -15.04
N ARG A 87 6.32 -13.66 -14.68
CA ARG A 87 7.48 -14.52 -14.39
C ARG A 87 7.38 -15.25 -13.04
N PHE A 88 6.47 -14.83 -12.16
CA PHE A 88 6.21 -15.49 -10.88
C PHE A 88 5.18 -16.60 -11.06
N SER A 89 5.18 -17.57 -10.15
CA SER A 89 4.22 -18.67 -10.16
C SER A 89 2.78 -18.18 -10.01
N GLY A 90 1.84 -18.97 -10.53
CA GLY A 90 0.42 -18.64 -10.47
C GLY A 90 -0.06 -18.43 -9.03
N ALA A 91 0.37 -19.28 -8.09
CA ALA A 91 -0.06 -19.14 -6.70
C ALA A 91 0.66 -17.99 -5.97
N ALA A 92 1.86 -17.55 -6.38
CA ALA A 92 2.43 -16.28 -5.89
C ALA A 92 1.59 -15.07 -6.33
N VAL A 93 1.15 -15.05 -7.60
CA VAL A 93 0.28 -13.99 -8.14
C VAL A 93 -1.07 -13.98 -7.42
N GLU A 94 -1.67 -15.16 -7.22
CA GLU A 94 -2.94 -15.32 -6.51
C GLU A 94 -2.84 -14.88 -5.05
N PHE A 95 -1.76 -15.27 -4.35
CA PHE A 95 -1.52 -14.86 -2.97
C PHE A 95 -1.44 -13.35 -2.81
N VAL A 96 -0.73 -12.67 -3.73
CA VAL A 96 -0.64 -11.20 -3.78
C VAL A 96 -1.97 -10.56 -4.19
N HIS A 97 -2.78 -11.21 -5.02
CA HIS A 97 -4.10 -10.68 -5.35
C HIS A 97 -5.07 -10.75 -4.16
N ALA A 98 -4.97 -11.81 -3.35
CA ALA A 98 -5.88 -12.06 -2.22
C ALA A 98 -5.84 -10.95 -1.15
N TYR A 99 -4.69 -10.30 -0.91
CA TYR A 99 -4.59 -9.21 0.10
C TYR A 99 -5.24 -7.90 -0.36
N GLN A 100 -5.55 -7.74 -1.64
CA GLN A 100 -6.18 -6.51 -2.14
C GLN A 100 -7.70 -6.57 -1.97
N HIS A 101 -8.28 -7.74 -2.25
CA HIS A 101 -9.73 -7.93 -2.34
C HIS A 101 -10.32 -8.63 -1.11
N GLU A 102 -10.06 -9.93 -0.95
CA GLU A 102 -10.72 -10.76 0.05
C GLU A 102 -10.10 -10.60 1.45
N ARG A 103 -8.80 -10.26 1.49
CA ARG A 103 -7.97 -10.08 2.69
C ARG A 103 -8.20 -11.20 3.72
N PRO A 104 -8.06 -12.49 3.36
CA PRO A 104 -8.32 -13.57 4.29
C PRO A 104 -7.47 -13.44 5.56
N SER A 105 -7.89 -14.09 6.65
CA SER A 105 -7.14 -14.04 7.91
C SER A 105 -5.72 -14.60 7.73
N ALA A 106 -4.79 -14.21 8.61
CA ALA A 106 -3.42 -14.73 8.57
C ALA A 106 -3.40 -16.26 8.61
N LEU A 107 -4.30 -16.89 9.39
CA LEU A 107 -4.41 -18.33 9.46
C LEU A 107 -4.82 -18.98 8.12
N GLN A 108 -5.73 -18.34 7.39
CA GLN A 108 -6.12 -18.81 6.06
C GLN A 108 -5.00 -18.62 5.04
N LEU A 109 -4.25 -17.51 5.12
CA LEU A 109 -3.09 -17.27 4.24
C LEU A 109 -1.95 -18.26 4.49
N LEU A 110 -1.74 -18.70 5.74
CA LEU A 110 -0.77 -19.75 6.05
C LEU A 110 -1.12 -21.09 5.39
N ASP A 111 -2.40 -21.31 5.06
CA ASP A 111 -2.84 -22.52 4.38
C ASP A 111 -2.62 -22.49 2.85
N HIS A 112 -2.32 -21.31 2.30
CA HIS A 112 -2.22 -21.07 0.85
C HIS A 112 -1.08 -21.89 0.20
N PRO A 113 -1.27 -22.42 -1.03
CA PRO A 113 -0.26 -23.23 -1.73
C PRO A 113 1.13 -22.57 -1.82
N PHE A 114 1.15 -21.25 -2.09
CA PHE A 114 2.37 -20.43 -2.12
C PHE A 114 3.19 -20.53 -0.82
N VAL A 115 2.54 -20.50 0.35
CA VAL A 115 3.22 -20.53 1.66
C VAL A 115 3.62 -21.95 2.03
N LYS A 116 2.82 -22.95 1.66
CA LYS A 116 3.10 -24.37 1.92
C LYS A 116 4.18 -24.97 1.02
N GLY A 117 4.69 -24.23 0.03
CA GLY A 117 5.66 -24.73 -0.94
C GLY A 117 5.12 -25.89 -1.78
N ARG A 118 3.81 -25.89 -2.07
CA ARG A 118 3.15 -26.90 -2.91
C ARG A 118 3.09 -26.45 -4.38
N GLU A 119 4.22 -25.98 -4.90
CA GLU A 119 4.39 -25.52 -6.29
C GLU A 119 5.50 -26.28 -7.00
#